data_AF-A0A3S0UFS6-F1
#
_entry.id   AF-A0A3S0UFS6-F1
#
_cell.length_a   1.000
_cell.length_b   1.000
_cell.length_c   1.000
_cell.angle_alpha   90.00
_cell.angle_beta   90.00
_cell.angle_gamma   90.00
#
_symmetry.space_group_name_H-M   'P 1'
#
loop_
_entity.id
_entity.type
_entity.pdbx_description
1 polymer ?
#
loop_
_entity_poly.entity_id
_entity_poly.type
_entity_poly.pdbx_seq_one_letter_code
_entity_poly.pdbx_strand_id
1 'polypeptide(L)'
;MSYTHNNLMAMRQNYWDDESSSTVQAEKQFLRNTLIEEGIFKDATLDDTKYFFFTLPSIIIVKAHALGFDHSHVKHMLITHIDTHRVALMRKSTLKIQFRI
;
A
#
# COMPACT_ATOMS: atom_id res chain seq x y z
N MET A 1 -0.23 20.76 -19.15
CA MET A 1 -1.01 20.10 -18.09
C MET A 1 -0.34 18.77 -17.76
N SER A 2 0.36 18.69 -16.63
CA SER A 2 1.16 17.52 -16.24
C SER A 2 0.25 16.47 -15.56
N TYR A 3 -0.26 15.53 -16.36
CA TYR A 3 -1.24 14.51 -15.93
C TYR A 3 -0.66 13.31 -15.17
N THR A 4 0.63 13.30 -14.82
CA THR A 4 1.27 12.12 -14.23
C THR A 4 1.22 12.06 -12.70
N HIS A 5 1.34 13.19 -12.01
CA HIS A 5 1.32 13.21 -10.53
C HIS A 5 -0.09 13.23 -9.94
N ASN A 6 -1.02 13.94 -10.57
CA ASN A 6 -2.37 14.11 -10.03
C ASN A 6 -3.19 12.81 -10.12
N ASN A 7 -2.98 12.04 -11.19
CA ASN A 7 -3.71 10.79 -11.42
C ASN A 7 -3.37 9.72 -10.38
N LEU A 8 -2.11 9.66 -9.94
CA LEU A 8 -1.68 8.62 -9.00
C LEU A 8 -2.11 8.93 -7.57
N MET A 9 -2.09 10.20 -7.15
CA MET A 9 -2.70 10.59 -5.88
C MET A 9 -4.21 10.44 -5.89
N ALA A 10 -4.88 10.75 -7.02
CA ALA A 10 -6.29 10.49 -7.19
C ALA A 10 -6.60 8.99 -7.12
N MET A 11 -5.82 8.11 -7.75
CA MET A 11 -5.97 6.65 -7.64
C MET A 11 -5.86 6.17 -6.19
N ARG A 12 -4.90 6.70 -5.43
CA ARG A 12 -4.73 6.34 -4.00
C ARG A 12 -5.91 6.79 -3.15
N GLN A 13 -6.40 8.01 -3.36
CA GLN A 13 -7.56 8.52 -2.65
C GLN A 13 -8.80 7.74 -3.05
N ASN A 14 -9.09 7.60 -4.34
CA ASN A 14 -10.23 6.83 -4.85
C ASN A 14 -10.23 5.39 -4.32
N TYR A 15 -9.08 4.70 -4.32
CA TYR A 15 -8.99 3.36 -3.73
C TYR A 15 -9.31 3.35 -2.23
N TRP A 16 -8.85 4.35 -1.49
CA TRP A 16 -9.09 4.39 -0.05
C TRP A 16 -10.52 4.81 0.29
N ASP A 17 -11.07 5.80 -0.42
CA ASP A 17 -12.44 6.30 -0.31
C ASP A 17 -13.47 5.34 -0.92
N ASP A 18 -13.05 4.38 -1.76
CA ASP A 18 -13.92 3.30 -2.22
C ASP A 18 -14.20 2.33 -1.07
N GLU A 19 -15.30 2.61 -0.38
CA GLU A 19 -15.87 1.74 0.66
C GLU A 19 -16.98 0.84 0.11
N SER A 20 -17.41 1.06 -1.14
CA SER A 20 -18.55 0.38 -1.76
C SER A 20 -18.15 -0.92 -2.45
N SER A 21 -16.91 -1.01 -2.92
CA SER A 21 -16.38 -2.19 -3.59
C SER A 21 -15.97 -3.27 -2.59
N SER A 22 -16.63 -4.42 -2.64
CA SER A 22 -16.27 -5.60 -1.85
C SER A 22 -14.83 -6.07 -2.11
N THR A 23 -14.34 -5.87 -3.35
CA THR A 23 -12.95 -6.17 -3.72
C THR A 23 -11.97 -5.29 -2.94
N VAL A 24 -12.19 -3.97 -2.92
CA VAL A 24 -11.32 -3.03 -2.21
C VAL A 24 -11.31 -3.30 -0.70
N GLN A 25 -12.46 -3.66 -0.12
CA GLN A 25 -12.54 -4.07 1.29
C GLN A 25 -11.73 -5.34 1.56
N ALA A 26 -11.79 -6.34 0.68
CA ALA A 26 -10.99 -7.56 0.80
C ALA A 26 -9.49 -7.25 0.69
N GLU A 27 -9.09 -6.36 -0.21
CA GLU A 27 -7.70 -5.95 -0.38
C GLU A 27 -7.17 -5.12 0.80
N LYS A 28 -7.99 -4.24 1.38
CA LYS A 28 -7.68 -3.54 2.65
C LYS A 28 -7.42 -4.54 3.78
N GLN A 29 -8.25 -5.58 3.90
CA GLN A 29 -8.02 -6.65 4.88
C GLN A 29 -6.76 -7.47 4.58
N PHE A 30 -6.49 -7.77 3.30
CA PHE A 30 -5.27 -8.45 2.88
C PHE A 30 -4.01 -7.67 3.26
N LEU A 31 -3.99 -6.36 3.01
CA LEU A 31 -2.88 -5.49 3.38
C LEU A 31 -2.68 -5.44 4.91
N ARG A 32 -3.79 -5.34 5.66
CA ARG A 32 -3.77 -5.39 7.14
C ARG A 32 -3.16 -6.69 7.63
N ASN A 33 -3.61 -7.83 7.10
CA ASN A 33 -3.11 -9.15 7.48
C ASN A 33 -1.64 -9.29 7.12
N THR A 34 -1.22 -8.83 5.94
CA THR A 34 0.19 -8.84 5.53
C THR A 34 1.08 -8.09 6.52
N LEU A 35 0.64 -6.93 7.04
CA LEU A 35 1.40 -6.17 8.04
C LEU A 35 1.54 -6.90 9.38
N ILE A 36 0.51 -7.67 9.78
CA ILE A 36 0.50 -8.47 11.01
C ILE A 36 1.37 -9.71 10.83
N GLU A 37 1.23 -10.41 9.70
CA GLU A 37 2.02 -11.59 9.33
C GLU A 37 3.51 -11.27 9.26
N GLU A 38 3.85 -10.12 8.66
CA GLU A 38 5.22 -9.61 8.59
C GLU A 38 5.71 -9.04 9.94
N GLY A 39 4.87 -9.00 10.98
CA GLY A 39 5.24 -8.53 12.31
C GLY A 39 5.59 -7.04 12.39
N ILE A 40 5.09 -6.23 11.44
CA ILE A 40 5.28 -4.77 11.43
C ILE A 40 4.45 -4.11 12.52
N PHE A 41 3.19 -4.52 12.63
CA PHE A 41 2.28 -4.08 13.66
C PHE A 41 1.68 -5.30 14.36
N LYS A 42 1.69 -5.32 15.69
CA LYS A 42 1.06 -6.40 16.47
C LYS A 42 -0.45 -6.47 16.24
N ASP A 43 -1.08 -5.31 16.14
CA ASP A 43 -2.48 -5.15 15.77
C ASP A 43 -2.54 -4.00 14.77
N ALA A 44 -2.47 -4.32 13.47
CA ALA A 44 -2.55 -3.29 12.44
C ALA A 44 -3.97 -2.71 12.46
N THR A 45 -4.10 -1.40 12.58
CA THR A 45 -5.39 -0.71 12.44
C THR A 45 -5.65 -0.32 10.98
N LEU A 46 -6.86 0.15 10.68
CA LEU A 46 -7.17 0.75 9.38
C LEU A 46 -6.24 1.94 9.08
N ASP A 47 -5.87 2.73 10.10
CA ASP A 47 -4.97 3.86 9.94
C ASP A 47 -3.52 3.40 9.63
N ASP A 48 -3.04 2.34 10.28
CA ASP A 48 -1.73 1.74 9.97
C ASP A 48 -1.68 1.18 8.56
N THR A 49 -2.77 0.53 8.13
CA THR A 49 -2.93 0.01 6.78
C THR A 49 -2.96 1.13 5.76
N LYS A 50 -3.65 2.24 6.08
CA LYS A 50 -3.66 3.47 5.27
C LYS A 50 -2.26 4.01 5.12
N TYR A 51 -1.59 4.25 6.25
CA TYR A 51 -0.22 4.74 6.26
C TYR A 51 0.69 3.87 5.39
N PHE A 52 0.68 2.55 5.58
CA PHE A 52 1.46 1.62 4.76
C PHE A 52 1.12 1.74 3.27
N PHE A 53 -0.17 1.75 2.91
CA PHE A 53 -0.61 1.92 1.52
C PHE A 53 -0.06 3.22 0.91
N PHE A 54 -0.06 4.32 1.66
CA PHE A 54 0.52 5.59 1.20
C PHE A 54 2.04 5.56 1.13
N THR A 55 2.74 4.71 1.89
CA THR A 55 4.20 4.52 1.74
C THR A 55 4.59 3.71 0.51
N LEU A 56 3.66 2.94 -0.08
CA LEU A 56 3.95 2.10 -1.23
C LEU A 56 4.45 2.93 -2.42
N PRO A 57 5.43 2.43 -3.19
CA PRO A 57 5.85 3.04 -4.43
C PRO A 57 4.76 2.93 -5.49
N SER A 58 4.71 3.92 -6.39
CA SER A 58 3.72 4.01 -7.48
C SER A 58 3.61 2.75 -8.32
N ILE A 59 4.72 2.05 -8.55
CA ILE A 59 4.75 0.80 -9.33
C ILE A 59 3.88 -0.29 -8.70
N ILE A 60 3.82 -0.38 -7.37
CA ILE A 60 2.98 -1.37 -6.66
C ILE A 60 1.51 -0.98 -6.82
N ILE A 61 1.17 0.29 -6.65
CA ILE A 61 -0.22 0.78 -6.79
C ILE A 61 -0.76 0.51 -8.20
N VAL A 62 0.04 0.82 -9.24
CA VAL A 62 -0.37 0.59 -10.63
C VAL A 62 -0.53 -0.90 -10.92
N LYS A 63 0.37 -1.76 -10.43
CA LYS A 63 0.24 -3.22 -10.61
C LYS A 63 -0.94 -3.80 -9.84
N ALA A 64 -1.16 -3.36 -8.60
CA ALA A 64 -2.28 -3.77 -7.78
C ALA A 64 -3.61 -3.35 -8.43
N HIS A 65 -3.69 -2.14 -9.00
CA HIS A 65 -4.88 -1.72 -9.74
C HIS A 65 -5.15 -2.58 -10.98
N ALA A 66 -4.12 -3.15 -11.61
CA ALA A 66 -4.27 -4.00 -12.79
C ALA A 66 -4.56 -5.48 -12.46
N LEU A 67 -4.00 -6.00 -11.36
CA LEU A 67 -3.98 -7.44 -11.05
C LEU A 67 -4.62 -7.80 -9.69
N GLY A 68 -4.77 -6.83 -8.80
CA GLY A 68 -5.16 -6.98 -7.40
C GLY A 68 -3.96 -7.08 -6.43
N PHE A 69 -4.17 -6.67 -5.18
CA PHE A 69 -3.18 -6.78 -4.10
C PHE A 69 -2.88 -8.23 -3.70
N ASP A 70 -3.86 -9.12 -3.85
CA ASP A 70 -3.74 -10.55 -3.55
C ASP A 70 -2.88 -11.30 -4.59
N HIS A 71 -2.63 -10.69 -5.76
CA HIS A 71 -1.85 -11.32 -6.82
C HIS A 71 -0.41 -11.60 -6.36
N SER A 72 0.10 -12.81 -6.62
CA SER A 72 1.39 -13.29 -6.10
C SER A 72 2.56 -12.35 -6.39
N HIS A 73 2.56 -11.73 -7.57
CA HIS A 73 3.57 -10.74 -7.97
C HIS A 73 3.50 -9.46 -7.11
N VAL A 74 2.30 -8.93 -6.87
CA VAL A 74 2.10 -7.73 -6.06
C VAL A 74 2.43 -8.03 -4.60
N LYS A 75 1.98 -9.18 -4.09
CA LYS A 75 2.35 -9.70 -2.77
C LYS A 75 3.87 -9.74 -2.57
N HIS A 76 4.61 -10.28 -3.54
CA HIS A 76 6.07 -10.31 -3.47
C HIS A 76 6.68 -8.91 -3.41
N MET A 77 6.15 -7.95 -4.17
CA MET A 77 6.62 -6.56 -4.13
C MET A 77 6.29 -5.89 -2.78
N LEU A 78 5.12 -6.16 -2.19
CA LEU A 78 4.74 -5.68 -0.87
C LEU A 78 5.70 -6.19 0.19
N ILE A 79 5.91 -7.51 0.26
CA ILE A 79 6.82 -8.16 1.22
C ILE A 79 8.23 -7.61 1.07
N THR A 80 8.73 -7.51 -0.18
CA THR A 80 10.05 -6.92 -0.45
C THR A 80 10.14 -5.48 0.07
N HIS A 81 9.10 -4.66 -0.16
CA HIS A 81 9.05 -3.29 0.32
C HIS A 81 9.01 -3.21 1.84
N ILE A 82 8.22 -4.08 2.47
CA ILE A 82 8.09 -4.21 3.92
C ILE A 82 9.44 -4.59 4.53
N ASP A 83 10.10 -5.62 4.03
CA ASP A 83 11.39 -6.09 4.55
C ASP A 83 12.46 -4.97 4.44
N THR A 84 12.55 -4.35 3.26
CA THR A 84 13.50 -3.25 2.99
C THR A 84 13.29 -2.05 3.92
N HIS A 85 12.04 -1.74 4.27
CA HIS A 85 11.68 -0.56 5.07
C HIS A 85 11.13 -0.91 6.46
N ARG A 86 11.33 -2.15 6.93
CA ARG A 86 10.68 -2.70 8.13
C ARG A 86 10.86 -1.78 9.33
N VAL A 87 12.10 -1.38 9.60
CA VAL A 87 12.45 -0.51 10.73
C VAL A 87 11.77 0.85 10.63
N ALA A 88 11.63 1.41 9.42
CA ALA A 88 10.98 2.70 9.20
C ALA A 88 9.45 2.61 9.35
N LEU A 89 8.85 1.52 8.84
CA LEU A 89 7.42 1.24 8.97
C LEU A 89 7.02 1.04 10.43
N MET A 90 7.77 0.24 11.18
CA MET A 90 7.53 0.00 12.62
C MET A 90 7.61 1.28 13.45
N ARG A 91 8.47 2.23 13.05
CA ARG A 91 8.60 3.54 13.71
C ARG A 91 7.57 4.57 13.24
N LYS A 92 6.65 4.22 12.34
CA LYS A 92 5.76 5.14 11.62
C LYS A 92 6.50 6.37 11.08
N SER A 93 7.76 6.18 10.69
CA SER A 93 8.62 7.28 10.26
C SER A 93 8.14 7.78 8.90
N THR A 94 8.26 9.07 8.62
CA THR A 94 7.94 9.59 7.28
C THR A 94 8.92 9.01 6.26
N LEU A 95 8.56 7.88 5.66
CA LEU A 95 9.27 7.32 4.52
C LEU A 95 9.15 8.35 3.40
N LYS A 96 10.25 9.08 3.13
CA LYS A 96 10.38 9.88 1.92
C LYS A 96 10.23 8.90 0.76
N ILE A 97 9.04 8.85 0.17
CA ILE A 97 8.78 8.13 -1.07
C ILE A 97 9.76 8.71 -2.09
N GLN A 98 10.86 8.01 -2.33
CA GLN A 98 11.77 8.37 -3.40
C GLN A 98 11.09 7.96 -4.70
N PHE A 99 10.40 8.91 -5.32
CA PHE A 99 9.99 8.82 -6.70
C PHE A 99 11.25 8.73 -7.55
N ARG A 100 11.75 7.52 -7.81
CA ARG A 100 12.74 7.33 -8.87
C ARG A 100 12.00 7.47 -10.20
N ILE A 101 12.26 8.61 -10.85
CA ILE A 101 11.92 8.93 -12.26
C ILE A 101 12.81 8.07 -13.16
#